data_AF-A0A417RSG5-F1
#
_entry.id   AF-A0A417RSG5-F1
#
_cell.length_a   1.000
_cell.length_b   1.000
_cell.length_c   1.000
_cell.angle_alpha   90.00
_cell.angle_beta   90.00
_cell.angle_gamma   90.00
#
_symmetry.space_group_name_H-M   'P 1'
#
loop_
_entity.id
_entity.type
_entity.pdbx_description
1 polymer ?
#
loop_
_entity_poly.entity_id
_entity_poly.type
_entity_poly.pdbx_seq_one_letter_code
_entity_poly.pdbx_strand_id
1 'polypeptide(L)'
;MTGDRIISALIGLVGAVSNNGKTEQTDVVVREALLHRNDPTMEESLVQKIHELKNVIAPDCATCKMPCGNTSDYDMTQFYSADESVLAAKKELLETICTVLTNNEQVTDNIYRGIAYLGYPVTPEDCERIREGIIEQYA
;
A
#
# COMPACT_ATOMS: atom_id res chain seq x y z
N MET A 1 0.36 5.98 -13.71
CA MET A 1 1.54 6.45 -12.94
C MET A 1 2.59 5.34 -13.05
N THR A 2 3.87 5.60 -12.85
CA THR A 2 4.85 4.50 -12.73
C THR A 2 4.66 3.80 -11.37
N GLY A 3 4.87 2.49 -11.30
CA GLY A 3 4.74 1.73 -10.05
C GLY A 3 3.34 1.26 -9.69
N ASP A 4 2.37 1.35 -10.62
CA ASP A 4 0.98 0.93 -10.40
C ASP A 4 0.88 -0.54 -9.94
N ARG A 5 1.71 -1.42 -10.47
CA ARG A 5 1.74 -2.84 -10.08
C ARG A 5 2.24 -3.02 -8.64
N ILE A 6 3.21 -2.23 -8.22
CA ILE A 6 3.70 -2.25 -6.84
C ILE A 6 2.62 -1.73 -5.88
N ILE A 7 1.97 -0.60 -6.19
CA ILE A 7 0.90 -0.06 -5.34
C ILE A 7 -0.28 -1.04 -5.27
N SER A 8 -0.66 -1.62 -6.40
CA SER A 8 -1.68 -2.66 -6.49
C SER A 8 -1.39 -3.85 -5.56
N ALA A 9 -0.16 -4.38 -5.60
CA ALA A 9 0.26 -5.49 -4.76
C ALA A 9 0.34 -5.10 -3.28
N LEU A 10 0.82 -3.89 -2.97
CA LEU A 10 0.91 -3.38 -1.59
C LEU A 10 -0.46 -3.24 -0.93
N ILE A 11 -1.49 -2.78 -1.64
CA ILE A 11 -2.86 -2.73 -1.12
C ILE A 11 -3.33 -4.13 -0.71
N GLY A 12 -3.07 -5.14 -1.55
CA GLY A 12 -3.39 -6.53 -1.24
C GLY A 12 -2.58 -7.09 -0.06
N LEU A 13 -1.30 -6.73 0.07
CA LEU A 13 -0.46 -7.10 1.21
C LEU A 13 -0.99 -6.49 2.52
N VAL A 14 -1.37 -5.22 2.50
CA VAL A 14 -1.93 -4.54 3.68
C VAL A 14 -3.24 -5.20 4.12
N GLY A 15 -4.07 -5.66 3.18
CA GLY A 15 -5.25 -6.46 3.51
C GLY A 15 -4.91 -7.78 4.21
N ALA A 16 -3.83 -8.45 3.80
CA ALA A 16 -3.34 -9.65 4.49
C ALA A 16 -2.82 -9.35 5.90
N VAL A 17 -2.05 -8.27 6.04
CA VAL A 17 -1.52 -7.77 7.32
C VAL A 17 -2.65 -7.39 8.28
N SER A 18 -3.71 -6.75 7.80
CA SER A 18 -4.87 -6.34 8.61
C SER A 18 -5.55 -7.54 9.29
N ASN A 19 -5.61 -8.68 8.60
CA ASN A 19 -6.30 -9.87 9.10
C ASN A 19 -5.41 -10.80 9.93
N ASN A 20 -4.10 -10.86 9.64
CA ASN A 20 -3.20 -11.89 10.17
C ASN A 20 -1.99 -11.32 10.92
N GLY A 21 -1.79 -10.01 10.90
CA GLY A 21 -0.63 -9.34 11.48
C GLY A 21 0.57 -9.24 10.54
N LYS A 22 1.58 -8.48 10.98
CA LYS A 22 2.87 -8.32 10.30
C LYS A 22 3.80 -9.47 10.64
N THR A 23 4.79 -9.70 9.77
CA THR A 23 6.01 -10.46 10.09
C THR A 23 7.18 -9.50 10.29
N GLU A 24 8.32 -10.01 10.74
CA GLU A 24 9.56 -9.24 10.87
C GLU A 24 10.04 -8.62 9.53
N GLN A 25 9.65 -9.21 8.38
CA GLN A 25 10.05 -8.73 7.06
C GLN A 25 9.07 -7.69 6.47
N THR A 26 7.88 -7.52 7.06
CA THR A 26 6.81 -6.77 6.41
C THR A 26 7.17 -5.29 6.23
N ASP A 27 7.70 -4.64 7.27
CA ASP A 27 8.10 -3.23 7.20
C ASP A 27 9.22 -3.02 6.17
N VAL A 28 10.19 -3.94 6.09
CA VAL A 28 11.30 -3.88 5.14
C VAL A 28 10.79 -3.93 3.70
N VAL A 29 9.90 -4.88 3.38
CA VAL A 29 9.33 -5.04 2.03
C VAL A 29 8.46 -3.85 1.65
N VAL A 30 7.60 -3.38 2.56
CA VAL A 30 6.74 -2.20 2.31
C VAL A 30 7.59 -0.97 2.00
N ARG A 31 8.62 -0.70 2.81
CA ARG A 31 9.50 0.44 2.62
C ARG A 31 10.28 0.36 1.31
N GLU A 32 10.91 -0.77 1.05
CA GLU A 32 11.70 -0.99 -0.17
C GLU A 32 10.84 -0.80 -1.43
N ALA A 33 9.64 -1.36 -1.43
CA ALA A 33 8.69 -1.26 -2.54
C ALA A 33 8.26 0.20 -2.80
N LEU A 34 7.94 0.97 -1.75
CA LEU A 34 7.52 2.36 -1.91
C LEU A 34 8.64 3.28 -2.42
N LEU A 35 9.87 3.08 -1.92
CA LEU A 35 11.03 3.89 -2.32
C LEU A 35 11.48 3.61 -3.75
N HIS A 36 11.35 2.36 -4.21
CA HIS A 36 11.75 1.95 -5.56
C HIS A 36 10.57 1.79 -6.52
N ARG A 37 9.37 2.28 -6.16
CA ARG A 37 8.14 2.09 -6.97
C ARG A 37 8.26 2.59 -8.41
N ASN A 38 9.08 3.61 -8.62
CA ASN A 38 9.28 4.24 -9.92
C ASN A 38 10.46 3.65 -10.70
N ASP A 39 11.18 2.67 -10.15
CA ASP A 39 12.26 1.99 -10.84
C ASP A 39 11.70 0.82 -11.67
N PRO A 40 11.64 0.95 -13.01
CA PRO A 40 11.08 -0.10 -13.86
C PRO A 40 11.92 -1.39 -13.86
N THR A 41 13.19 -1.32 -13.46
CA THR A 41 14.06 -2.50 -13.39
C THR A 41 13.79 -3.35 -12.15
N MET A 42 13.15 -2.77 -11.14
CA MET A 42 12.81 -3.42 -9.86
C MET A 42 11.33 -3.82 -9.75
N GLU A 43 10.47 -3.37 -10.67
CA GLU A 43 9.02 -3.56 -10.55
C GLU A 43 8.64 -5.04 -10.39
N GLU A 44 9.14 -5.91 -11.26
CA GLU A 44 8.80 -7.34 -11.26
C GLU A 44 9.28 -8.04 -9.98
N SER A 45 10.53 -7.81 -9.57
CA SER A 45 11.10 -8.44 -8.37
C SER A 45 10.42 -7.97 -7.09
N LEU A 46 10.04 -6.69 -7.00
CA LEU A 46 9.31 -6.14 -5.84
C LEU A 46 7.88 -6.67 -5.78
N VAL A 47 7.17 -6.74 -6.90
CA VAL A 47 5.82 -7.33 -6.95
C VAL A 47 5.87 -8.80 -6.50
N GLN A 48 6.84 -9.57 -7.01
CA GLN A 48 7.02 -10.97 -6.58
C GLN A 48 7.30 -11.07 -5.08
N LYS A 49 8.21 -10.23 -4.55
CA LYS A 49 8.54 -10.20 -3.11
C LYS A 49 7.32 -9.88 -2.24
N ILE A 50 6.47 -8.95 -2.68
CA ILE A 50 5.21 -8.62 -2.02
C ILE A 50 4.26 -9.81 -2.01
N HIS A 51 4.12 -10.53 -3.14
CA HIS A 51 3.27 -11.71 -3.25
C HIS A 51 3.76 -12.88 -2.39
N GLU A 52 5.06 -13.14 -2.38
CA GLU A 52 5.67 -14.17 -1.53
C GLU A 52 5.40 -13.88 -0.05
N LEU A 53 5.65 -12.65 0.39
CA LEU A 53 5.36 -12.23 1.76
C LEU A 53 3.87 -12.32 2.10
N LYS A 54 2.99 -11.91 1.17
CA LYS A 54 1.54 -12.01 1.33
C LYS A 54 1.08 -13.46 1.52
N ASN A 55 1.68 -14.40 0.79
CA ASN A 55 1.39 -15.83 0.91
C ASN A 55 1.92 -16.43 2.23
N VAL A 56 2.99 -15.87 2.81
CA VAL A 56 3.45 -16.23 4.15
C VAL A 56 2.47 -15.72 5.22
N ILE A 57 1.97 -14.50 5.07
CA ILE A 57 1.05 -13.87 6.03
C ILE A 57 -0.35 -14.48 5.97
N ALA A 58 -0.85 -14.77 4.77
CA ALA A 58 -2.21 -15.26 4.53
C ALA A 58 -2.20 -16.49 3.59
N PRO A 59 -1.61 -17.63 4.02
CA PRO A 59 -1.45 -18.82 3.17
C PRO A 59 -2.79 -19.41 2.71
N ASP A 60 -3.81 -19.34 3.58
CA ASP A 60 -5.15 -19.85 3.25
C ASP A 60 -5.84 -19.01 2.17
N CYS A 61 -5.53 -17.71 2.08
CA CYS A 61 -6.06 -16.84 1.04
C CYS A 61 -5.49 -17.18 -0.35
N ALA A 62 -4.24 -17.67 -0.42
CA ALA A 62 -3.58 -18.03 -1.68
C ALA A 62 -4.23 -19.23 -2.40
N THR A 63 -4.89 -20.11 -1.65
CA THR A 63 -5.57 -21.31 -2.19
C THR A 63 -7.08 -21.26 -2.04
N CYS A 64 -7.61 -20.13 -1.57
CA CYS A 64 -9.03 -19.96 -1.29
C CYS A 64 -9.86 -20.10 -2.56
N LYS A 65 -10.80 -21.06 -2.57
CA LYS A 65 -11.73 -21.29 -3.68
C LYS A 65 -12.88 -20.28 -3.74
N MET A 66 -13.01 -19.43 -2.72
CA MET A 66 -14.03 -18.38 -2.61
C MET A 66 -13.34 -17.04 -2.25
N PRO A 67 -12.60 -16.44 -3.19
CA PRO A 67 -11.83 -15.23 -2.90
C PRO A 67 -12.76 -14.07 -2.53
N CYS A 68 -12.48 -13.42 -1.40
CA CYS A 68 -13.21 -12.24 -0.94
C CYS A 68 -12.63 -10.91 -1.45
N GLY A 69 -11.46 -10.96 -2.11
CA GLY A 69 -10.77 -9.78 -2.65
C GLY A 69 -9.83 -9.08 -1.66
N ASN A 70 -9.89 -9.38 -0.36
CA ASN A 70 -9.14 -8.62 0.65
C ASN A 70 -7.62 -8.72 0.51
N THR A 71 -7.10 -9.81 -0.04
CA THR A 71 -5.66 -10.00 -0.30
C THR A 71 -5.33 -9.96 -1.79
N SER A 72 -6.30 -9.64 -2.65
CA SER A 72 -6.07 -9.53 -4.08
C SER A 72 -5.24 -8.29 -4.38
N ASP A 73 -4.49 -8.34 -5.46
CA ASP A 73 -3.91 -7.13 -6.05
C ASP A 73 -5.04 -6.19 -6.43
N TYR A 74 -4.88 -4.91 -6.08
CA TYR A 74 -5.93 -3.92 -6.30
C TYR A 74 -6.05 -3.55 -7.77
N ASP A 75 -7.28 -3.45 -8.26
CA ASP A 75 -7.54 -2.99 -9.62
C ASP A 75 -7.32 -1.46 -9.71
N MET A 76 -6.15 -1.08 -10.23
CA MET A 76 -5.76 0.33 -10.34
C MET A 76 -6.68 1.14 -11.26
N THR A 77 -7.50 0.52 -12.11
CA THR A 77 -8.49 1.28 -12.89
C THR A 77 -9.50 1.99 -11.98
N GLN A 78 -9.85 1.38 -10.84
CA GLN A 78 -10.73 1.96 -9.83
C GLN A 78 -10.09 3.15 -9.09
N PHE A 79 -8.75 3.14 -8.95
CA PHE A 79 -8.03 4.31 -8.41
C PHE A 79 -8.22 5.52 -9.33
N TYR A 80 -8.05 5.31 -10.63
CA TYR A 80 -8.11 6.37 -11.64
C TYR A 80 -9.52 6.80 -12.01
N SER A 81 -10.52 5.95 -11.82
CA SER A 81 -11.93 6.28 -12.07
C SER A 81 -12.60 7.03 -10.92
N ALA A 82 -11.90 7.28 -9.82
CA ALA A 82 -12.43 8.06 -8.71
C ALA A 82 -12.66 9.53 -9.11
N ASP A 83 -13.51 10.22 -8.35
CA ASP A 83 -13.71 11.67 -8.51
C ASP A 83 -12.36 12.42 -8.46
N GLU A 84 -12.23 13.50 -9.22
CA GLU A 84 -10.97 14.22 -9.40
C GLU A 84 -10.35 14.65 -8.05
N SER A 85 -11.18 15.12 -7.12
CA SER A 85 -10.74 15.52 -5.78
C SER A 85 -10.25 14.33 -4.95
N VAL A 86 -10.90 13.17 -5.06
CA VAL A 86 -10.48 11.93 -4.38
C VAL A 86 -9.18 11.41 -4.98
N LEU A 87 -9.06 11.42 -6.32
CA LEU A 87 -7.84 11.03 -7.02
C LEU A 87 -6.66 11.92 -6.63
N ALA A 88 -6.88 13.25 -6.56
CA ALA A 88 -5.85 14.19 -6.13
C ALA A 88 -5.40 13.91 -4.68
N ALA A 89 -6.35 13.74 -3.76
CA ALA A 89 -6.04 13.47 -2.35
C ALA A 89 -5.30 12.14 -2.15
N LYS A 90 -5.68 11.08 -2.88
CA LYS A 90 -4.97 9.79 -2.85
C LYS A 90 -3.54 9.89 -3.38
N LYS A 91 -3.31 10.66 -4.45
CA LYS A 91 -1.94 10.92 -4.96
C LYS A 91 -1.10 11.67 -3.95
N GLU A 92 -1.66 12.71 -3.33
CA GLU A 92 -0.97 13.50 -2.31
C GLU A 92 -0.63 12.67 -1.06
N LEU A 93 -1.54 11.79 -0.64
CA LEU A 93 -1.29 10.81 0.41
C LEU A 93 -0.13 9.87 0.05
N LEU A 94 -0.13 9.31 -1.17
CA LEU A 94 0.95 8.43 -1.64
C LEU A 94 2.30 9.14 -1.67
N GLU A 95 2.36 10.37 -2.19
CA GLU A 95 3.61 11.14 -2.21
C GLU A 95 4.08 11.46 -0.80
N THR A 96 3.17 11.82 0.12
CA THR A 96 3.51 12.07 1.53
C THR A 96 4.15 10.83 2.17
N ILE A 97 3.53 9.65 2.00
CA ILE A 97 4.07 8.37 2.48
C ILE A 97 5.50 8.15 1.97
N CYS A 98 5.74 8.40 0.68
CA CYS A 98 7.06 8.18 0.09
C CYS A 98 8.10 9.19 0.59
N THR A 99 7.70 10.46 0.76
CA THR A 99 8.58 11.50 1.33
C THR A 99 8.99 11.18 2.76
N VAL A 100 8.04 10.77 3.62
CA VAL A 100 8.39 10.44 5.02
C VAL A 100 9.33 9.23 5.11
N LEU A 101 9.10 8.18 4.30
CA LEU A 101 9.96 6.98 4.28
C LEU A 101 11.33 7.20 3.65
N THR A 102 11.48 8.26 2.83
CA THR A 102 12.79 8.65 2.31
C THR A 102 13.68 9.20 3.43
N ASN A 103 13.08 9.90 4.39
CA ASN A 103 13.78 10.55 5.50
C ASN A 103 13.80 9.71 6.79
N ASN A 104 13.05 8.62 6.84
CA ASN A 104 12.88 7.80 8.04
C ASN A 104 12.95 6.30 7.71
N GLU A 105 13.49 5.51 8.64
CA GLU A 105 13.62 4.06 8.48
C GLU A 105 12.37 3.29 8.95
N GLN A 106 11.66 3.80 9.96
CA GLN A 106 10.52 3.13 10.56
C GLN A 106 9.28 3.18 9.67
N VAL A 107 8.55 2.07 9.56
CA VAL A 107 7.22 2.00 8.92
C VAL A 107 6.15 1.90 10.00
N THR A 108 5.38 2.96 10.21
CA THR A 108 4.37 3.01 11.26
C THR A 108 3.02 2.47 10.79
N ASP A 109 2.11 2.19 11.72
CA ASP A 109 0.75 1.73 11.37
C ASP A 109 -0.04 2.75 10.53
N ASN A 110 0.25 4.06 10.66
CA ASN A 110 -0.35 5.08 9.81
C ASN A 110 0.10 4.96 8.35
N ILE A 111 1.31 4.45 8.06
CA ILE A 111 1.73 4.11 6.69
C ILE A 111 0.86 2.98 6.12
N TYR A 112 0.64 1.91 6.89
CA TYR A 112 -0.22 0.80 6.47
C TYR A 112 -1.65 1.28 6.20
N ARG A 113 -2.21 2.10 7.09
CA ARG A 113 -3.54 2.70 6.90
C ARG A 113 -3.59 3.59 5.66
N GLY A 114 -2.55 4.40 5.43
CA GLY A 114 -2.44 5.23 4.24
C GLY A 114 -2.45 4.41 2.95
N ILE A 115 -1.71 3.30 2.90
CA ILE A 115 -1.73 2.36 1.76
C ILE A 115 -3.13 1.76 1.58
N ALA A 116 -3.80 1.32 2.64
CA ALA A 116 -5.16 0.78 2.56
C ALA A 116 -6.15 1.79 1.96
N TYR A 117 -6.03 3.07 2.34
CA TYR A 117 -6.91 4.15 1.85
C TYR A 117 -6.77 4.39 0.35
N LEU A 118 -5.64 4.05 -0.27
CA LEU A 118 -5.49 4.10 -1.73
C LEU A 118 -6.49 3.15 -2.42
N GLY A 119 -6.81 2.01 -1.80
CA GLY A 119 -7.74 1.00 -2.32
C GLY A 119 -9.18 1.11 -1.82
N TYR A 120 -9.47 1.97 -0.84
CA TYR A 120 -10.80 2.08 -0.24
C TYR A 120 -11.66 3.18 -0.89
N PRO A 121 -13.00 3.07 -0.81
CA PRO A 121 -13.91 4.17 -1.15
C PRO A 121 -13.87 5.21 -0.03
N VAL A 122 -12.96 6.18 -0.14
CA VAL A 122 -12.70 7.24 0.85
C VAL A 122 -13.00 8.61 0.28
N THR A 123 -13.26 9.57 1.17
CA THR A 123 -13.38 10.99 0.81
C THR A 123 -12.01 11.67 0.75
N PRO A 124 -11.91 12.88 0.16
CA PRO A 124 -10.69 13.69 0.27
C PRO A 124 -10.32 13.99 1.72
N GLU A 125 -11.31 14.28 2.57
CA GLU A 125 -11.11 14.57 4.00
C GLU A 125 -10.57 13.37 4.77
N ASP A 126 -10.97 12.15 4.40
CA ASP A 126 -10.40 10.93 4.96
C ASP A 126 -8.92 10.77 4.62
N CYS A 127 -8.53 11.10 3.38
CA CYS A 127 -7.14 11.08 2.94
C CYS A 127 -6.30 12.14 3.67
N GLU A 128 -6.84 13.37 3.81
CA GLU A 128 -6.18 14.45 4.54
C GLU A 128 -5.94 14.09 6.00
N ARG A 129 -6.97 13.59 6.68
CA ARG A 129 -6.87 13.21 8.09
C ARG A 129 -5.80 12.15 8.35
N ILE A 130 -5.67 11.14 7.47
CA ILE A 130 -4.60 10.14 7.62
C ILE A 130 -3.23 10.73 7.25
N ARG A 131 -3.18 11.63 6.26
CA ARG A 131 -1.95 12.31 5.85
C ARG A 131 -1.37 13.18 6.96
N GLU A 132 -2.19 14.00 7.61
CA GLU A 132 -1.79 14.80 8.78
C GLU A 132 -1.27 13.92 9.90
N GLY A 133 -1.98 12.83 10.21
CA GLY A 133 -1.55 11.86 11.23
C GLY A 133 -0.25 11.11 10.89
N ILE A 134 0.09 10.96 9.60
CA ILE A 134 1.41 10.50 9.17
C ILE A 134 2.45 11.59 9.45
N ILE A 135 2.22 12.82 8.99
CA ILE A 135 3.18 13.92 9.15
C ILE A 135 3.51 14.16 10.63
N GLU A 136 2.50 14.21 11.51
CA GLU A 136 2.70 14.40 12.96
C GLU A 136 3.54 13.30 13.60
N GLN A 137 3.42 12.06 13.12
CA GLN A 137 4.16 10.92 13.66
C GLN A 137 5.66 10.92 13.26
N TYR A 138 6.00 11.62 12.19
CA TYR A 138 7.37 11.69 11.63
C TYR A 138 7.99 13.09 11.72
N ALA A 139 7.35 14.03 12.44
CA ALA A 139 7.87 15.37 12.75
C ALA A 139 8.89 15.32 13.89
#